data_AF-A0A7X9F8R6-F1
#
_entry.id   AF-A0A7X9F8R6-F1
#
_cell.length_a   1.000
_cell.length_b   1.000
_cell.length_c   1.000
_cell.angle_alpha   90.00
_cell.angle_beta   90.00
_cell.angle_gamma   90.00
#
_symmetry.space_group_name_H-M   'P 1'
#
loop_
_entity.id
_entity.type
_entity.pdbx_description
1 polymer ?
#
loop_
_entity_poly.entity_id
_entity_poly.type
_entity_poly.pdbx_seq_one_letter_code
_entity_poly.pdbx_strand_id
1 'polypeptide(L)'
;MPNHMKRLANVIFLTILLIASCSKFSPDLYREASENSLLVNEGFNRCIRYVNAWSLQADSITGLIPRNLRESRDYWNAWDAAADNYPFMVLTSSILMPGYFSGTALKMLDTERKLTSRIGKLPDTWSFSKNGFRNEKTDTSRIIFGAAEYMKDGLIPLTEWLGESPWSERMLEILNDLPAVTKVVKELDGKSFGPNAVMEVNGDLLQVLSRMYWFTGNKEYLEWGAEIAGYYLNEQNLPVTASNHLRIRDHGCEIISGLCEIYLAACYRWPEKRAEWKPFIRQMLDRVLEAGRNDDGLFYNEINPVSGEVISSGIADNFGYTLNAYYFIGLIDSIPEYRDAVVRALSVLNEKYRNFNWENGGCDGYADAIEGALNLFNREPVGEARKWMDSEIKVMWNYQKSDGIIEGWHGDGNFARTTIMYCLWKTLGVLPDRWDEKLYIGASGKDGKLRLALSCDNGWEGNLKFEKPRYSENMHMPFDYPRINQFQQWFTPDRKAEYRVRFFPSRKKVWLTGEELIKGIHVRIEPGEKMYIEVKGKNTENLYLF
;
A
#
# COMPACT_ATOMS: atom_id res chain seq x y z
N MET A 1 8.40 47.97 59.41
CA MET A 1 7.85 47.87 58.03
C MET A 1 8.22 46.55 57.33
N PRO A 2 7.64 45.36 57.68
CA PRO A 2 7.99 44.12 56.97
C PRO A 2 6.80 43.38 56.29
N ASN A 3 5.55 43.77 56.52
CA ASN A 3 4.39 43.00 56.03
C ASN A 3 3.86 43.42 54.64
N HIS A 4 4.13 44.64 54.18
CA HIS A 4 3.68 45.09 52.85
C HIS A 4 4.56 44.57 51.70
N MET A 5 5.87 44.40 51.89
CA MET A 5 6.76 43.86 50.86
C MET A 5 6.55 42.36 50.61
N LYS A 6 6.18 41.56 51.63
CA LYS A 6 5.89 40.13 51.46
C LYS A 6 4.59 39.87 50.69
N ARG A 7 3.57 40.73 50.84
CA ARG A 7 2.33 40.63 50.04
C ARG A 7 2.56 41.02 48.58
N LEU A 8 3.40 42.03 48.31
CA LEU A 8 3.70 42.44 46.93
C LEU A 8 4.55 41.38 46.20
N ALA A 9 5.54 40.78 46.87
CA ALA A 9 6.34 39.69 46.32
C ALA A 9 5.50 38.43 46.03
N ASN A 10 4.56 38.07 46.91
CA ASN A 10 3.68 36.91 46.68
C ASN A 10 2.64 37.14 45.59
N VAL A 11 2.15 38.38 45.39
CA VAL A 11 1.25 38.71 44.27
C VAL A 11 2.02 38.72 42.93
N ILE A 12 3.26 39.22 42.91
CA ILE A 12 4.12 39.18 41.71
C ILE A 12 4.52 37.74 41.36
N PHE A 13 4.81 36.89 42.35
CA PHE A 13 5.12 35.48 42.12
C PHE A 13 3.90 34.67 41.64
N LEU A 14 2.69 34.96 42.17
CA LEU A 14 1.45 34.37 41.64
C LEU A 14 1.12 34.84 40.21
N THR A 15 1.44 36.10 39.88
CA THR A 15 1.17 36.66 38.55
C THR A 15 2.16 36.13 37.50
N ILE A 16 3.42 35.87 37.89
CA ILE A 16 4.43 35.24 37.02
C ILE A 16 4.15 33.73 36.83
N LEU A 17 3.60 33.04 37.84
CA LEU A 17 3.13 31.65 37.72
C LEU A 17 1.82 31.50 36.93
N LEU A 18 0.99 32.56 36.82
CA LEU A 18 -0.21 32.58 35.96
C LEU A 18 0.11 32.85 34.48
N ILE A 19 1.30 33.34 34.15
CA ILE A 19 1.78 33.55 32.77
C ILE A 19 2.55 32.32 32.25
N ALA A 20 3.00 31.42 33.13
CA ALA A 20 3.61 30.16 32.75
C ALA A 20 2.54 29.09 32.46
N SER A 21 2.45 28.67 31.19
CA SER A 21 1.69 27.53 30.66
C SER A 21 0.27 27.76 30.12
N CYS A 22 -0.05 28.96 29.63
CA CYS A 22 -1.01 29.06 28.53
C CYS A 22 -0.24 28.87 27.23
N SER A 23 -0.13 27.64 26.73
CA SER A 23 0.46 27.40 25.40
C SER A 23 -0.38 28.15 24.36
N LYS A 24 0.04 29.37 24.00
CA LYS A 24 -0.63 30.18 22.98
C LYS A 24 -0.73 29.34 21.71
N PHE A 25 -1.93 29.30 21.14
CA PHE A 25 -2.13 28.77 19.79
C PHE A 25 -1.17 29.50 18.84
N SER A 26 -0.37 28.75 18.09
CA SER A 26 0.48 29.27 17.04
C SER A 26 0.16 28.51 15.75
N PRO A 27 -0.41 29.18 14.72
CA PRO A 27 -0.67 28.59 13.42
C PRO A 27 0.58 27.97 12.78
N ASP A 28 1.78 28.48 13.08
CA ASP A 28 3.03 27.95 12.53
C ASP A 28 3.28 26.49 12.91
N LEU A 29 2.78 26.05 14.07
CA LEU A 29 2.85 24.65 14.48
C LEU A 29 2.03 23.72 13.57
N TYR A 30 1.10 24.26 12.79
CA TYR A 30 0.20 23.54 11.89
C TYR A 30 0.52 23.80 10.41
N ARG A 31 1.64 24.49 10.11
CA ARG A 31 2.02 24.85 8.74
C ARG A 31 2.13 23.61 7.86
N GLU A 32 2.89 22.61 8.30
CA GLU A 32 3.04 21.36 7.55
C GLU A 32 1.70 20.64 7.34
N ALA A 33 0.84 20.58 8.37
CA ALA A 33 -0.50 19.99 8.22
C ALA A 33 -1.35 20.76 7.19
N SER A 34 -1.22 22.08 7.13
CA SER A 34 -1.93 22.91 6.15
C SER A 34 -1.37 22.73 4.74
N GLU A 35 -0.06 22.62 4.57
CA GLU A 35 0.58 22.33 3.28
C GLU A 35 0.17 20.92 2.78
N ASN A 36 0.19 19.94 3.69
CA ASN A 36 -0.28 18.59 3.41
C ASN A 36 -1.77 18.55 3.01
N SER A 37 -2.61 19.43 3.57
CA SER A 37 -4.04 19.47 3.21
C SER A 37 -4.31 19.85 1.75
N LEU A 38 -3.42 20.65 1.14
CA LEU A 38 -3.52 21.00 -0.28
C LEU A 38 -3.20 19.80 -1.16
N LEU A 39 -2.18 19.04 -0.78
CA LEU A 39 -1.75 17.83 -1.47
C LEU A 39 -2.81 16.73 -1.38
N VAL A 40 -3.43 16.55 -0.21
CA VAL A 40 -4.51 15.57 -0.01
C VAL A 40 -5.73 15.92 -0.85
N ASN A 41 -6.13 17.20 -0.86
CA ASN A 41 -7.26 17.64 -1.68
C ASN A 41 -7.01 17.33 -3.17
N GLU A 42 -5.84 17.71 -3.68
CA GLU A 42 -5.46 17.46 -5.07
C GLU A 42 -5.45 15.96 -5.40
N GLY A 43 -4.78 15.16 -4.57
CA GLY A 43 -4.65 13.72 -4.78
C GLY A 43 -5.99 12.98 -4.75
N PHE A 44 -6.82 13.22 -3.73
CA PHE A 44 -8.14 12.57 -3.66
C PHE A 44 -9.07 13.00 -4.80
N ASN A 45 -9.05 14.27 -5.19
CA ASN A 45 -9.83 14.73 -6.34
C ASN A 45 -9.32 14.12 -7.67
N ARG A 46 -8.01 13.86 -7.81
CA ARG A 46 -7.44 13.11 -8.94
C ARG A 46 -7.95 11.67 -8.98
N CYS A 47 -8.00 10.97 -7.84
CA CYS A 47 -8.53 9.61 -7.79
C CYS A 47 -10.01 9.57 -8.17
N ILE A 48 -10.83 10.53 -7.70
CA ILE A 48 -12.25 10.61 -8.09
C ILE A 48 -12.40 10.82 -9.60
N ARG A 49 -11.60 11.71 -10.21
CA ARG A 49 -11.60 11.91 -11.66
C ARG A 49 -11.23 10.64 -12.42
N TYR A 50 -10.24 9.90 -11.94
CA TYR A 50 -9.86 8.59 -12.50
C TYR A 50 -11.04 7.60 -12.48
N VAL A 51 -11.72 7.43 -11.34
CA VAL A 51 -12.88 6.52 -11.23
C VAL A 51 -13.99 6.94 -12.17
N ASN A 52 -14.31 8.24 -12.22
CA ASN A 52 -15.34 8.75 -13.11
C ASN A 52 -14.99 8.51 -14.58
N ALA A 53 -13.73 8.77 -14.98
CA ALA A 53 -13.27 8.61 -16.34
C ALA A 53 -13.34 7.15 -16.81
N TRP A 54 -12.83 6.21 -16.00
CA TRP A 54 -12.89 4.77 -16.30
C TRP A 54 -14.31 4.20 -16.28
N SER A 55 -15.18 4.72 -15.41
CA SER A 55 -16.59 4.32 -15.37
C SER A 55 -17.32 4.65 -16.68
N LEU A 56 -16.93 5.72 -17.38
CA LEU A 56 -17.47 6.05 -18.70
C LEU A 56 -17.01 5.09 -19.81
N GLN A 57 -15.97 4.29 -19.56
CA GLN A 57 -15.44 3.31 -20.51
C GLN A 57 -15.99 1.91 -20.29
N ALA A 58 -16.81 1.69 -19.25
CA ALA A 58 -17.44 0.41 -18.98
C ALA A 58 -18.34 -0.02 -20.15
N ASP A 59 -18.30 -1.31 -20.49
CA ASP A 59 -19.21 -1.91 -21.45
C ASP A 59 -20.66 -1.74 -20.98
N SER A 60 -21.54 -1.27 -21.88
CA SER A 60 -22.90 -0.87 -21.50
C SER A 60 -23.82 -2.03 -21.14
N ILE A 61 -23.46 -3.26 -21.51
CA ILE A 61 -24.24 -4.47 -21.26
C ILE A 61 -23.81 -5.13 -19.95
N THR A 62 -22.51 -5.33 -19.78
CA THR A 62 -21.93 -6.04 -18.63
C THR A 62 -21.62 -5.11 -17.46
N GLY A 63 -21.31 -3.84 -17.74
CA GLY A 63 -20.78 -2.90 -16.75
C GLY A 63 -19.32 -3.15 -16.38
N LEU A 64 -18.61 -4.04 -17.08
CA LEU A 64 -17.18 -4.31 -16.90
C LEU A 64 -16.33 -3.29 -17.68
N ILE A 65 -15.19 -2.86 -17.12
CA ILE A 65 -14.24 -2.01 -17.83
C ILE A 65 -13.33 -2.81 -18.78
N PRO A 66 -12.90 -2.24 -19.93
CA PRO A 66 -11.97 -2.92 -20.81
C PRO A 66 -10.56 -2.98 -20.23
N ARG A 67 -9.75 -3.93 -20.68
CA ARG A 67 -8.32 -4.02 -20.36
C ARG A 67 -7.55 -2.74 -20.70
N ASN A 68 -7.81 -2.14 -21.86
CA ASN A 68 -7.27 -0.84 -22.22
C ASN A 68 -8.18 -0.10 -23.21
N LEU A 69 -7.91 1.18 -23.42
CA LEU A 69 -8.71 2.08 -24.26
C LEU A 69 -8.25 2.12 -25.72
N ARG A 70 -7.32 1.23 -26.13
CA ARG A 70 -6.73 1.17 -27.49
C ARG A 70 -6.99 -0.20 -28.14
N GLU A 71 -5.98 -1.06 -28.30
CA GLU A 71 -6.12 -2.33 -29.02
C GLU A 71 -6.94 -3.41 -28.28
N SER A 72 -7.19 -3.26 -26.98
CA SER A 72 -7.84 -4.26 -26.12
C SER A 72 -9.12 -3.75 -25.46
N ARG A 73 -9.89 -2.95 -26.20
CA ARG A 73 -11.18 -2.38 -25.75
C ARG A 73 -12.32 -3.39 -25.61
N ASP A 74 -12.17 -4.58 -26.20
CA ASP A 74 -13.28 -5.54 -26.34
C ASP A 74 -13.34 -6.60 -25.23
N TYR A 75 -12.48 -6.54 -24.21
CA TYR A 75 -12.48 -7.60 -23.21
C TYR A 75 -12.02 -7.15 -21.83
N TRP A 76 -12.48 -7.93 -20.85
CA TRP A 76 -12.03 -7.96 -19.47
C TRP A 76 -11.18 -9.21 -19.23
N ASN A 77 -10.11 -9.09 -18.46
CA ASN A 77 -9.30 -10.22 -17.99
C ASN A 77 -8.78 -10.02 -16.56
N ALA A 78 -8.31 -11.12 -15.99
CA ALA A 78 -7.95 -11.20 -14.58
C ALA A 78 -6.62 -10.48 -14.25
N TRP A 79 -5.56 -10.70 -15.03
CA TRP A 79 -4.22 -10.13 -14.75
C TRP A 79 -4.01 -8.68 -15.21
N ASP A 80 -5.05 -7.97 -15.64
CA ASP A 80 -4.89 -6.54 -16.01
C ASP A 80 -6.10 -5.74 -15.48
N ALA A 81 -7.30 -5.94 -16.07
CA ALA A 81 -8.47 -5.16 -15.67
C ALA A 81 -8.89 -5.45 -14.21
N ALA A 82 -8.88 -6.73 -13.84
CA ALA A 82 -9.23 -7.17 -12.49
C ALA A 82 -8.09 -7.01 -11.48
N ALA A 83 -6.83 -7.04 -11.90
CA ALA A 83 -5.66 -6.88 -11.04
C ALA A 83 -5.31 -5.41 -10.78
N ASP A 84 -5.20 -4.60 -11.84
CA ASP A 84 -4.52 -3.29 -11.77
C ASP A 84 -5.42 -2.08 -11.96
N ASN A 85 -6.71 -2.26 -12.24
CA ASN A 85 -7.61 -1.15 -12.50
C ASN A 85 -8.86 -1.17 -11.61
N TYR A 86 -9.73 -2.15 -11.81
CA TYR A 86 -10.97 -2.25 -11.04
C TYR A 86 -10.78 -2.20 -9.51
N PRO A 87 -9.80 -2.91 -8.91
CA PRO A 87 -9.59 -2.86 -7.47
C PRO A 87 -9.27 -1.47 -6.94
N PHE A 88 -8.56 -0.64 -7.71
CA PHE A 88 -8.26 0.72 -7.28
C PHE A 88 -9.41 1.69 -7.53
N MET A 89 -10.36 1.35 -8.42
CA MET A 89 -11.68 1.99 -8.42
C MET A 89 -12.48 1.65 -7.16
N VAL A 90 -12.48 0.39 -6.74
CA VAL A 90 -13.13 -0.08 -5.50
C VAL A 90 -12.51 0.63 -4.29
N LEU A 91 -11.20 0.63 -4.19
CA LEU A 91 -10.49 1.26 -3.07
C LEU A 91 -10.76 2.76 -3.01
N THR A 92 -10.60 3.48 -4.13
CA THR A 92 -10.90 4.91 -4.21
C THR A 92 -12.32 5.20 -3.75
N SER A 93 -13.29 4.44 -4.26
CA SER A 93 -14.69 4.66 -3.91
C SER A 93 -15.02 4.31 -2.47
N SER A 94 -14.33 3.35 -1.85
CA SER A 94 -14.51 3.00 -0.44
C SER A 94 -14.17 4.15 0.52
N ILE A 95 -13.29 5.06 0.09
CA ILE A 95 -12.84 6.22 0.86
C ILE A 95 -13.65 7.45 0.48
N LEU A 96 -13.86 7.69 -0.82
CA LEU A 96 -14.25 8.99 -1.35
C LEU A 96 -15.63 9.00 -2.03
N MET A 97 -16.17 7.84 -2.43
CA MET A 97 -17.38 7.75 -3.27
C MET A 97 -18.33 6.65 -2.77
N PRO A 98 -18.93 6.80 -1.57
CA PRO A 98 -19.67 5.71 -0.92
C PRO A 98 -20.82 5.15 -1.76
N GLY A 99 -21.51 6.00 -2.53
CA GLY A 99 -22.58 5.54 -3.43
C GLY A 99 -22.08 4.71 -4.63
N TYR A 100 -20.87 5.00 -5.13
CA TYR A 100 -20.23 4.17 -6.16
C TYR A 100 -19.79 2.84 -5.56
N PHE A 101 -19.17 2.87 -4.37
CA PHE A 101 -18.67 1.70 -3.66
C PHE A 101 -19.78 0.69 -3.34
N SER A 102 -20.86 1.13 -2.72
CA SER A 102 -22.00 0.27 -2.38
C SER A 102 -22.91 -0.08 -3.56
N GLY A 103 -22.64 0.50 -4.74
CA GLY A 103 -23.48 0.38 -5.93
C GLY A 103 -22.72 -0.19 -7.11
N THR A 104 -22.14 0.68 -7.93
CA THR A 104 -21.46 0.31 -9.18
C THR A 104 -20.31 -0.66 -8.97
N ALA A 105 -19.46 -0.42 -7.97
CA ALA A 105 -18.30 -1.28 -7.70
C ALA A 105 -18.74 -2.72 -7.35
N LEU A 106 -19.74 -2.87 -6.47
CA LEU A 106 -20.27 -4.17 -6.09
C LEU A 106 -20.96 -4.89 -7.26
N LYS A 107 -21.75 -4.17 -8.07
CA LYS A 107 -22.36 -4.75 -9.27
C LYS A 107 -21.32 -5.24 -10.29
N MET A 108 -20.21 -4.51 -10.43
CA MET A 108 -19.12 -4.93 -11.31
C MET A 108 -18.46 -6.22 -10.80
N LEU A 109 -18.28 -6.38 -9.47
CA LEU A 109 -17.82 -7.63 -8.86
C LEU A 109 -18.77 -8.79 -9.18
N ASP A 110 -20.07 -8.57 -8.99
CA ASP A 110 -21.08 -9.62 -9.24
C ASP A 110 -21.10 -10.04 -10.71
N THR A 111 -20.98 -9.08 -11.63
CA THR A 111 -20.86 -9.39 -13.06
C THR A 111 -19.55 -10.12 -13.38
N GLU A 112 -18.41 -9.66 -12.85
CA GLU A 112 -17.11 -10.31 -13.04
C GLU A 112 -17.17 -11.77 -12.60
N ARG A 113 -17.66 -12.02 -11.38
CA ARG A 113 -17.85 -13.37 -10.83
C ARG A 113 -18.68 -14.25 -11.74
N LYS A 114 -19.80 -13.72 -12.24
CA LYS A 114 -20.76 -14.45 -13.07
C LYS A 114 -20.21 -14.78 -14.47
N LEU A 115 -19.53 -13.83 -15.11
CA LEU A 115 -19.15 -13.95 -16.52
C LEU A 115 -17.77 -14.58 -16.72
N THR A 116 -16.84 -14.36 -15.79
CA THR A 116 -15.44 -14.77 -16.00
C THR A 116 -15.11 -16.14 -15.44
N SER A 117 -15.90 -16.69 -14.51
CA SER A 117 -15.64 -18.01 -13.90
C SER A 117 -15.67 -19.14 -14.93
N ARG A 118 -14.52 -19.76 -15.20
CA ARG A 118 -14.34 -20.78 -16.28
C ARG A 118 -14.09 -22.19 -15.77
N ILE A 119 -13.25 -22.36 -14.75
CA ILE A 119 -12.99 -23.64 -14.07
C ILE A 119 -13.36 -23.43 -12.61
N GLY A 120 -14.51 -23.95 -12.18
CA GLY A 120 -15.07 -23.58 -10.88
C GLY A 120 -15.26 -22.06 -10.80
N LYS A 121 -14.57 -21.41 -9.86
CA LYS A 121 -14.53 -19.96 -9.62
C LYS A 121 -13.32 -19.27 -10.25
N LEU A 122 -12.42 -20.00 -10.91
CA LEU A 122 -11.23 -19.41 -11.52
C LEU A 122 -11.59 -18.54 -12.73
N PRO A 123 -11.13 -17.28 -12.80
CA PRO A 123 -11.50 -16.35 -13.87
C PRO A 123 -10.73 -16.61 -15.17
N ASP A 124 -11.40 -16.36 -16.30
CA ASP A 124 -10.83 -16.32 -17.65
C ASP A 124 -11.27 -15.03 -18.37
N THR A 125 -10.70 -14.76 -19.54
CA THR A 125 -10.94 -13.55 -20.32
C THR A 125 -12.35 -13.56 -20.95
N TRP A 126 -13.13 -12.53 -20.64
CA TRP A 126 -14.47 -12.31 -21.20
C TRP A 126 -14.44 -11.27 -22.32
N SER A 127 -14.97 -11.62 -23.50
CA SER A 127 -15.10 -10.68 -24.64
C SER A 127 -16.51 -10.11 -24.70
N PHE A 128 -16.59 -8.79 -24.78
CA PHE A 128 -17.84 -8.03 -24.84
C PHE A 128 -18.56 -8.30 -26.17
N SER A 129 -17.86 -8.17 -27.31
CA SER A 129 -18.45 -8.42 -28.63
C SER A 129 -18.94 -9.86 -28.82
N LYS A 130 -18.22 -10.85 -28.27
CA LYS A 130 -18.63 -12.26 -28.36
C LYS A 130 -19.73 -12.62 -27.37
N ASN A 131 -19.94 -11.81 -26.33
CA ASN A 131 -20.78 -12.14 -25.18
C ASN A 131 -20.42 -13.54 -24.62
N GLY A 132 -19.14 -13.78 -24.45
CA GLY A 132 -18.58 -15.10 -24.16
C GLY A 132 -17.10 -15.04 -23.84
N PHE A 133 -16.53 -16.19 -23.50
CA PHE A 133 -15.08 -16.31 -23.33
C PHE A 133 -14.34 -15.96 -24.62
N ARG A 134 -13.25 -15.21 -24.49
CA ARG A 134 -12.47 -14.75 -25.64
C ARG A 134 -11.90 -15.92 -26.45
N ASN A 135 -11.47 -16.97 -25.75
CA ASN A 135 -10.95 -18.21 -26.34
C ASN A 135 -11.98 -19.33 -26.18
N GLU A 136 -12.21 -20.11 -27.24
CA GLU A 136 -13.12 -21.26 -27.18
C GLU A 136 -12.52 -22.38 -26.32
N LYS A 137 -11.26 -22.73 -26.60
CA LYS A 137 -10.50 -23.70 -25.82
C LYS A 137 -10.01 -23.06 -24.52
N THR A 138 -10.25 -23.74 -23.41
CA THR A 138 -9.72 -23.38 -22.11
C THR A 138 -8.19 -23.48 -22.11
N ASP A 139 -7.55 -22.42 -21.62
CA ASP A 139 -6.10 -22.33 -21.45
C ASP A 139 -5.79 -22.23 -19.95
N THR A 140 -5.33 -23.32 -19.36
CA THR A 140 -5.04 -23.40 -17.93
C THR A 140 -3.88 -22.50 -17.52
N SER A 141 -2.89 -22.28 -18.38
CA SER A 141 -1.75 -21.39 -18.10
C SER A 141 -2.22 -19.95 -17.91
N ARG A 142 -3.14 -19.49 -18.79
CA ARG A 142 -3.78 -18.17 -18.66
C ARG A 142 -4.64 -18.03 -17.41
N ILE A 143 -5.38 -19.07 -17.07
CA ILE A 143 -6.24 -19.07 -15.87
C ILE A 143 -5.39 -19.02 -14.61
N ILE A 144 -4.32 -19.83 -14.54
CA ILE A 144 -3.38 -19.83 -13.41
C ILE A 144 -2.73 -18.45 -13.25
N PHE A 145 -2.14 -17.92 -14.32
CA PHE A 145 -1.49 -16.60 -14.32
C PHE A 145 -2.49 -15.50 -13.92
N GLY A 146 -3.65 -15.48 -14.58
CA GLY A 146 -4.74 -14.54 -14.29
C GLY A 146 -5.24 -14.57 -12.86
N ALA A 147 -5.41 -15.77 -12.29
CA ALA A 147 -5.85 -15.94 -10.92
C ALA A 147 -4.80 -15.44 -9.92
N ALA A 148 -3.52 -15.74 -10.14
CA ALA A 148 -2.43 -15.31 -9.27
C ALA A 148 -2.32 -13.78 -9.21
N GLU A 149 -2.27 -13.12 -10.35
CA GLU A 149 -2.20 -11.65 -10.48
C GLU A 149 -3.43 -10.97 -9.87
N TYR A 150 -4.64 -11.44 -10.20
CA TYR A 150 -5.87 -10.85 -9.64
C TYR A 150 -5.91 -10.99 -8.11
N MET A 151 -5.48 -12.14 -7.57
CA MET A 151 -5.38 -12.31 -6.13
C MET A 151 -4.32 -11.35 -5.55
N LYS A 152 -3.09 -11.36 -6.06
CA LYS A 152 -1.96 -10.61 -5.48
C LYS A 152 -2.09 -9.09 -5.63
N ASP A 153 -2.36 -8.57 -6.83
CA ASP A 153 -2.41 -7.12 -7.08
C ASP A 153 -3.79 -6.53 -6.84
N GLY A 154 -4.84 -7.29 -7.11
CA GLY A 154 -6.19 -6.77 -6.97
C GLY A 154 -6.80 -7.01 -5.59
N LEU A 155 -6.91 -8.27 -5.18
CA LEU A 155 -7.77 -8.64 -4.06
C LEU A 155 -7.07 -8.59 -2.69
N ILE A 156 -5.75 -8.84 -2.61
CA ILE A 156 -4.98 -8.64 -1.36
C ILE A 156 -5.11 -7.21 -0.82
N PRO A 157 -4.84 -6.12 -1.59
CA PRO A 157 -4.89 -4.78 -1.05
C PRO A 157 -6.29 -4.41 -0.54
N LEU A 158 -7.34 -4.86 -1.25
CA LEU A 158 -8.73 -4.68 -0.80
C LEU A 158 -9.04 -5.47 0.46
N THR A 159 -8.57 -6.72 0.55
CA THR A 159 -8.79 -7.57 1.73
C THR A 159 -8.11 -6.98 2.96
N GLU A 160 -6.88 -6.48 2.82
CA GLU A 160 -6.19 -5.83 3.93
C GLU A 160 -6.90 -4.54 4.36
N TRP A 161 -7.33 -3.72 3.39
CA TRP A 161 -8.01 -2.45 3.64
C TRP A 161 -9.39 -2.64 4.31
N LEU A 162 -10.23 -3.48 3.72
CA LEU A 162 -11.63 -3.66 4.10
C LEU A 162 -11.83 -4.71 5.19
N GLY A 163 -10.94 -5.71 5.28
CA GLY A 163 -11.17 -6.94 6.03
C GLY A 163 -12.18 -7.84 5.33
N GLU A 164 -13.01 -8.53 6.11
CA GLU A 164 -14.13 -9.33 5.60
C GLU A 164 -15.06 -8.47 4.72
N SER A 165 -15.19 -8.87 3.46
CA SER A 165 -15.95 -8.14 2.44
C SER A 165 -16.27 -9.05 1.25
N PRO A 166 -17.17 -8.63 0.34
CA PRO A 166 -17.43 -9.37 -0.89
C PRO A 166 -16.16 -9.63 -1.74
N TRP A 167 -15.17 -8.73 -1.66
CA TRP A 167 -13.90 -8.88 -2.37
C TRP A 167 -12.98 -9.91 -1.69
N SER A 168 -12.93 -9.97 -0.35
CA SER A 168 -12.20 -11.03 0.34
C SER A 168 -12.88 -12.40 0.13
N GLU A 169 -14.21 -12.44 0.00
CA GLU A 169 -14.91 -13.67 -0.41
C GLU A 169 -14.48 -14.08 -1.82
N ARG A 170 -14.40 -13.15 -2.77
CA ARG A 170 -13.92 -13.43 -4.13
C ARG A 170 -12.48 -13.96 -4.14
N MET A 171 -11.60 -13.38 -3.32
CA MET A 171 -10.23 -13.87 -3.11
C MET A 171 -10.24 -15.36 -2.72
N LEU A 172 -11.00 -15.70 -1.67
CA LEU A 172 -11.06 -17.06 -1.16
C LEU A 172 -11.74 -18.02 -2.14
N GLU A 173 -12.74 -17.58 -2.91
CA GLU A 173 -13.34 -18.39 -3.99
C GLU A 173 -12.30 -18.79 -5.04
N ILE A 174 -11.47 -17.85 -5.51
CA ILE A 174 -10.42 -18.14 -6.49
C ILE A 174 -9.36 -19.04 -5.87
N LEU A 175 -8.87 -18.69 -4.68
CA LEU A 175 -7.80 -19.41 -4.00
C LEU A 175 -8.16 -20.87 -3.72
N ASN A 176 -9.39 -21.14 -3.29
CA ASN A 176 -9.85 -22.49 -2.95
C ASN A 176 -10.06 -23.40 -4.16
N ASP A 177 -10.35 -22.84 -5.33
CA ASP A 177 -10.53 -23.63 -6.55
C ASP A 177 -9.23 -23.83 -7.33
N LEU A 178 -8.19 -23.02 -7.06
CA LEU A 178 -6.91 -23.11 -7.78
C LEU A 178 -6.21 -24.47 -7.66
N PRO A 179 -6.23 -25.18 -6.51
CA PRO A 179 -5.69 -26.54 -6.38
C PRO A 179 -6.29 -27.57 -7.35
N ALA A 180 -7.46 -27.31 -7.94
CA ALA A 180 -8.04 -28.16 -8.98
C ALA A 180 -7.23 -28.13 -10.29
N VAL A 181 -6.39 -27.12 -10.47
CA VAL A 181 -5.53 -26.95 -11.66
C VAL A 181 -4.05 -27.04 -11.28
N THR A 182 -3.62 -26.41 -10.18
CA THR A 182 -2.23 -26.47 -9.73
C THR A 182 -2.08 -26.09 -8.25
N LYS A 183 -1.02 -26.63 -7.64
CA LYS A 183 -0.51 -26.17 -6.34
C LYS A 183 0.89 -25.57 -6.45
N VAL A 184 1.78 -26.22 -7.19
CA VAL A 184 3.13 -25.72 -7.46
C VAL A 184 3.27 -25.59 -8.95
N VAL A 185 3.41 -24.35 -9.43
CA VAL A 185 3.53 -24.09 -10.87
C VAL A 185 4.95 -24.41 -11.30
N LYS A 186 5.08 -25.33 -12.27
CA LYS A 186 6.39 -25.76 -12.80
C LYS A 186 6.57 -25.38 -14.26
N GLU A 187 5.48 -25.16 -14.97
CA GLU A 187 5.43 -24.78 -16.37
C GLU A 187 4.18 -23.94 -16.64
N LEU A 188 4.30 -23.01 -17.58
CA LEU A 188 3.21 -22.23 -18.13
C LEU A 188 3.42 -22.12 -19.64
N ASP A 189 2.45 -22.61 -20.40
CA ASP A 189 2.45 -22.52 -21.86
C ASP A 189 1.98 -21.13 -22.29
N GLY A 190 2.87 -20.34 -22.90
CA GLY A 190 2.51 -19.06 -23.50
C GLY A 190 3.65 -18.06 -23.54
N LYS A 191 4.01 -17.60 -24.75
CA LYS A 191 5.09 -16.60 -24.91
C LYS A 191 4.75 -15.22 -24.33
N SER A 192 3.47 -14.93 -24.10
CA SER A 192 3.00 -13.61 -23.70
C SER A 192 3.25 -13.26 -22.22
N PHE A 193 3.57 -14.25 -21.38
CA PHE A 193 3.82 -14.03 -19.94
C PHE A 193 5.27 -13.65 -19.63
N GLY A 194 6.15 -13.67 -20.64
CA GLY A 194 7.59 -13.45 -20.44
C GLY A 194 8.31 -14.67 -19.86
N PRO A 195 9.65 -14.59 -19.74
CA PRO A 195 10.49 -15.73 -19.38
C PRO A 195 10.43 -16.12 -17.90
N ASN A 196 9.91 -15.26 -17.01
CA ASN A 196 9.90 -15.49 -15.55
C ASN A 196 8.52 -15.82 -14.97
N ALA A 197 7.50 -15.99 -15.80
CA ALA A 197 6.10 -16.16 -15.38
C ALA A 197 5.87 -17.28 -14.34
N VAL A 198 6.65 -18.36 -14.40
CA VAL A 198 6.56 -19.44 -13.40
C VAL A 198 7.04 -18.97 -12.02
N MET A 199 8.13 -18.20 -11.96
CA MET A 199 8.64 -17.66 -10.70
C MET A 199 7.71 -16.59 -10.13
N GLU A 200 7.23 -15.70 -11.00
CA GLU A 200 6.23 -14.67 -10.68
C GLU A 200 4.99 -15.28 -10.04
N VAL A 201 4.30 -16.20 -10.73
CA VAL A 201 3.08 -16.82 -10.21
C VAL A 201 3.30 -17.54 -8.88
N ASN A 202 4.41 -18.28 -8.72
CA ASN A 202 4.69 -18.92 -7.44
C ASN A 202 4.99 -17.89 -6.34
N GLY A 203 5.67 -16.79 -6.68
CA GLY A 203 5.89 -15.66 -5.79
C GLY A 203 4.59 -15.00 -5.33
N ASP A 204 3.64 -14.81 -6.24
CA ASP A 204 2.31 -14.28 -5.97
C ASP A 204 1.55 -15.19 -5.02
N LEU A 205 1.51 -16.49 -5.35
CA LEU A 205 0.84 -17.48 -4.51
C LEU A 205 1.45 -17.53 -3.11
N LEU A 206 2.77 -17.45 -2.97
CA LEU A 206 3.41 -17.40 -1.66
C LEU A 206 2.98 -16.18 -0.84
N GLN A 207 2.86 -15.01 -1.45
CA GLN A 207 2.34 -13.80 -0.80
C GLN A 207 0.85 -13.95 -0.43
N VAL A 208 0.01 -14.43 -1.36
CA VAL A 208 -1.42 -14.70 -1.14
C VAL A 208 -1.62 -15.69 0.00
N LEU A 209 -0.95 -16.84 -0.05
CA LEU A 209 -1.09 -17.93 0.92
C LEU A 209 -0.64 -17.50 2.32
N SER A 210 0.47 -16.78 2.41
CA SER A 210 0.97 -16.26 3.69
C SER A 210 -0.03 -15.30 4.33
N ARG A 211 -0.60 -14.38 3.54
CA ARG A 211 -1.56 -13.39 4.06
C ARG A 211 -2.93 -13.99 4.32
N MET A 212 -3.43 -14.89 3.48
CA MET A 212 -4.71 -15.56 3.68
C MET A 212 -4.67 -16.57 4.83
N TYR A 213 -3.50 -17.16 5.12
CA TYR A 213 -3.29 -17.92 6.36
C TYR A 213 -3.55 -17.05 7.60
N TRP A 214 -2.98 -15.85 7.66
CA TRP A 214 -3.21 -14.95 8.78
C TRP A 214 -4.66 -14.47 8.83
N PHE A 215 -5.21 -14.04 7.68
CA PHE A 215 -6.58 -13.57 7.57
C PHE A 215 -7.61 -14.59 8.09
N THR A 216 -7.48 -15.85 7.69
CA THR A 216 -8.49 -16.89 7.97
C THR A 216 -8.15 -17.83 9.14
N GLY A 217 -6.87 -17.96 9.49
CA GLY A 217 -6.38 -19.01 10.37
C GLY A 217 -6.34 -20.42 9.74
N ASN A 218 -6.67 -20.59 8.46
CA ASN A 218 -6.68 -21.89 7.80
C ASN A 218 -5.25 -22.39 7.53
N LYS A 219 -4.84 -23.43 8.25
CA LYS A 219 -3.50 -24.04 8.14
C LYS A 219 -3.20 -24.61 6.75
N GLU A 220 -4.20 -25.02 5.99
CA GLU A 220 -4.01 -25.57 4.64
C GLU A 220 -3.31 -24.56 3.71
N TYR A 221 -3.54 -23.26 3.89
CA TYR A 221 -2.83 -22.23 3.12
C TYR A 221 -1.35 -22.15 3.49
N LEU A 222 -1.00 -22.29 4.77
CA LEU A 222 0.40 -22.32 5.21
C LEU A 222 1.11 -23.59 4.72
N GLU A 223 0.43 -24.73 4.78
CA GLU A 223 0.96 -26.01 4.28
C GLU A 223 1.17 -25.98 2.77
N TRP A 224 0.22 -25.43 2.02
CA TRP A 224 0.37 -25.23 0.58
C TRP A 224 1.51 -24.25 0.26
N GLY A 225 1.61 -23.14 0.99
CA GLY A 225 2.75 -22.23 0.86
C GLY A 225 4.09 -22.93 1.12
N ALA A 226 4.12 -23.86 2.08
CA ALA A 226 5.29 -24.70 2.35
C ALA A 226 5.62 -25.70 1.24
N GLU A 227 4.63 -26.19 0.48
CA GLU A 227 4.87 -27.01 -0.72
C GLU A 227 5.62 -26.20 -1.80
N ILE A 228 5.20 -24.96 -2.05
CA ILE A 228 5.87 -24.06 -3.01
C ILE A 228 7.26 -23.68 -2.48
N ALA A 229 7.36 -23.28 -1.21
CA ALA A 229 8.63 -22.90 -0.59
C ALA A 229 9.64 -24.06 -0.62
N GLY A 230 9.20 -25.29 -0.31
CA GLY A 230 10.04 -26.48 -0.37
C GLY A 230 10.55 -26.82 -1.77
N TYR A 231 9.81 -26.42 -2.82
CA TYR A 231 10.30 -26.54 -4.20
C TYR A 231 11.48 -25.62 -4.49
N TYR A 232 11.55 -24.42 -3.93
CA TYR A 232 12.62 -23.44 -4.18
C TYR A 232 13.75 -23.43 -3.13
N LEU A 233 13.43 -23.59 -1.84
CA LEU A 233 14.39 -23.47 -0.73
C LEU A 233 15.14 -24.78 -0.50
N ASN A 234 15.88 -25.19 -1.53
CA ASN A 234 16.78 -26.34 -1.55
C ASN A 234 17.96 -26.08 -2.50
N GLU A 235 18.96 -26.95 -2.49
CA GLU A 235 20.19 -26.78 -3.30
C GLU A 235 19.93 -26.82 -4.81
N GLN A 236 18.88 -27.51 -5.26
CA GLN A 236 18.62 -27.77 -6.67
C GLN A 236 17.89 -26.63 -7.38
N ASN A 237 17.01 -25.91 -6.67
CA ASN A 237 16.06 -24.96 -7.27
C ASN A 237 16.13 -23.55 -6.69
N LEU A 238 17.05 -23.26 -5.76
CA LEU A 238 17.18 -21.91 -5.20
C LEU A 238 17.42 -20.89 -6.33
N PRO A 239 16.64 -19.80 -6.41
CA PRO A 239 16.70 -18.89 -7.56
C PRO A 239 18.10 -18.34 -7.87
N VAL A 240 18.95 -18.20 -6.85
CA VAL A 240 20.31 -17.66 -6.98
C VAL A 240 21.39 -18.68 -7.33
N THR A 241 21.10 -19.98 -7.32
CA THR A 241 22.06 -21.05 -7.68
C THR A 241 21.61 -21.91 -8.85
N ALA A 242 20.30 -22.07 -9.02
CA ALA A 242 19.71 -22.96 -10.02
C ALA A 242 19.47 -22.29 -11.38
N SER A 243 19.37 -20.96 -11.41
CA SER A 243 19.10 -20.19 -12.61
C SER A 243 20.27 -19.26 -12.95
N ASN A 244 20.65 -19.21 -14.22
CA ASN A 244 21.58 -18.20 -14.73
C ASN A 244 20.88 -16.86 -15.04
N HIS A 245 19.61 -16.73 -14.68
CA HIS A 245 18.78 -15.57 -14.92
C HIS A 245 17.87 -15.32 -13.72
N LEU A 246 18.03 -14.18 -13.06
CA LEU A 246 17.15 -13.70 -12.01
C LEU A 246 16.72 -12.27 -12.33
N ARG A 247 15.41 -12.09 -12.49
CA ARG A 247 14.80 -10.77 -12.65
C ARG A 247 14.45 -10.22 -11.27
N ILE A 248 15.02 -9.06 -10.94
CA ILE A 248 14.80 -8.34 -9.68
C ILE A 248 13.79 -7.20 -9.86
N ARG A 249 13.48 -6.84 -11.11
CA ARG A 249 12.35 -5.97 -11.47
C ARG A 249 11.03 -6.73 -11.44
N ASP A 250 9.95 -5.96 -11.53
CA ASP A 250 8.55 -6.36 -11.70
C ASP A 250 8.35 -7.51 -12.71
N HIS A 251 7.40 -8.41 -12.39
CA HIS A 251 7.17 -9.70 -13.05
C HIS A 251 8.38 -10.65 -12.96
N GLY A 252 9.01 -10.71 -11.79
CA GLY A 252 10.09 -11.63 -11.45
C GLY A 252 10.56 -11.52 -10.00
N CYS A 253 10.45 -10.34 -9.38
CA CYS A 253 10.87 -10.09 -8.01
C CYS A 253 9.97 -10.76 -6.95
N GLU A 254 8.76 -11.15 -7.33
CA GLU A 254 7.70 -11.66 -6.47
C GLU A 254 8.12 -12.95 -5.79
N ILE A 255 8.97 -13.76 -6.44
CA ILE A 255 9.51 -14.98 -5.82
C ILE A 255 10.40 -14.67 -4.61
N ILE A 256 11.18 -13.59 -4.66
CA ILE A 256 12.06 -13.18 -3.55
C ILE A 256 11.19 -12.76 -2.36
N SER A 257 10.21 -11.90 -2.60
CA SER A 257 9.29 -11.39 -1.57
C SER A 257 8.41 -12.52 -1.02
N GLY A 258 7.84 -13.36 -1.87
CA GLY A 258 6.98 -14.49 -1.48
C GLY A 258 7.70 -15.51 -0.62
N LEU A 259 8.94 -15.90 -0.98
CA LEU A 259 9.74 -16.80 -0.16
C LEU A 259 10.08 -16.19 1.21
N CYS A 260 10.26 -14.87 1.28
CA CYS A 260 10.48 -14.19 2.55
C CYS A 260 9.19 -14.08 3.40
N GLU A 261 8.01 -13.86 2.79
CA GLU A 261 6.73 -13.80 3.52
C GLU A 261 6.33 -15.17 4.11
N ILE A 262 6.52 -16.27 3.37
CA ILE A 262 6.23 -17.61 3.91
C ILE A 262 7.23 -17.99 5.02
N TYR A 263 8.49 -17.58 4.88
CA TYR A 263 9.49 -17.72 5.93
C TYR A 263 9.11 -16.93 7.18
N LEU A 264 8.56 -15.72 7.02
CA LEU A 264 8.01 -14.94 8.11
C LEU A 264 6.86 -15.66 8.81
N ALA A 265 5.92 -16.24 8.07
CA ALA A 265 4.84 -17.03 8.66
C ALA A 265 5.38 -18.25 9.45
N ALA A 266 6.36 -18.97 8.88
CA ALA A 266 7.05 -20.07 9.55
C ALA A 266 7.78 -19.62 10.83
N CYS A 267 8.32 -18.40 10.88
CA CYS A 267 8.96 -17.87 12.08
C CYS A 267 8.04 -17.86 13.31
N TYR A 268 6.75 -17.58 13.10
CA TYR A 268 5.77 -17.52 14.20
C TYR A 268 5.01 -18.83 14.41
N ARG A 269 4.89 -19.67 13.37
CA ARG A 269 3.93 -20.79 13.38
C ARG A 269 4.53 -22.14 13.00
N TRP A 270 5.75 -22.18 12.48
CA TRP A 270 6.42 -23.39 12.07
C TRP A 270 7.95 -23.33 12.27
N PRO A 271 8.43 -23.35 13.53
CA PRO A 271 9.86 -23.14 13.85
C PRO A 271 10.81 -24.12 13.16
N GLU A 272 10.38 -25.37 12.95
CA GLU A 272 11.16 -26.39 12.24
C GLU A 272 11.42 -25.98 10.77
N LYS A 273 10.38 -25.55 10.05
CA LYS A 273 10.53 -25.04 8.68
C LYS A 273 11.32 -23.75 8.63
N ARG A 274 11.16 -22.85 9.61
CA ARG A 274 12.06 -21.69 9.73
C ARG A 274 13.53 -22.13 9.83
N ALA A 275 13.84 -23.09 10.69
CA ALA A 275 15.22 -23.54 10.86
C ALA A 275 15.80 -24.16 9.57
N GLU A 276 14.99 -24.95 8.86
CA GLU A 276 15.31 -25.54 7.56
C GLU A 276 15.57 -24.47 6.47
N TRP A 277 14.70 -23.47 6.38
CA TRP A 277 14.72 -22.48 5.30
C TRP A 277 15.68 -21.31 5.52
N LYS A 278 16.00 -20.99 6.77
CA LYS A 278 16.88 -19.87 7.13
C LYS A 278 18.20 -19.80 6.33
N PRO A 279 18.99 -20.87 6.16
CA PRO A 279 20.22 -20.80 5.37
C PRO A 279 19.96 -20.41 3.90
N PHE A 280 18.90 -20.94 3.28
CA PHE A 280 18.56 -20.65 1.88
C PHE A 280 18.04 -19.22 1.69
N ILE A 281 17.22 -18.72 2.63
CA ILE A 281 16.76 -17.32 2.63
C ILE A 281 17.95 -16.37 2.72
N ARG A 282 18.88 -16.62 3.65
CA ARG A 282 20.10 -15.80 3.79
C ARG A 282 20.96 -15.85 2.54
N GLN A 283 21.20 -17.03 2.00
CA GLN A 283 21.98 -17.21 0.77
C GLN A 283 21.36 -16.43 -0.41
N MET A 284 20.04 -16.47 -0.56
CA MET A 284 19.33 -15.74 -1.61
C MET A 284 19.48 -14.23 -1.44
N LEU A 285 19.15 -13.70 -0.26
CA LEU A 285 19.18 -12.25 0.00
C LEU A 285 20.60 -11.69 -0.06
N ASP A 286 21.58 -12.37 0.54
CA ASP A 286 22.97 -11.92 0.50
C ASP A 286 23.50 -11.87 -0.95
N ARG A 287 23.15 -12.88 -1.77
CA ARG A 287 23.56 -12.92 -3.17
C ARG A 287 22.90 -11.85 -4.02
N VAL A 288 21.62 -11.56 -3.79
CA VAL A 288 20.91 -10.48 -4.49
C VAL A 288 21.47 -9.10 -4.10
N LEU A 289 21.87 -8.87 -2.84
CA LEU A 289 22.56 -7.63 -2.45
C LEU A 289 23.97 -7.50 -3.04
N GLU A 290 24.68 -8.61 -3.17
CA GLU A 290 26.04 -8.64 -3.71
C GLU A 290 26.06 -8.36 -5.22
N ALA A 291 25.27 -9.12 -5.99
CA ALA A 291 25.32 -9.08 -7.45
C ALA A 291 24.27 -8.15 -8.08
N GLY A 292 23.19 -7.85 -7.36
CA GLY A 292 22.01 -7.18 -7.90
C GLY A 292 22.00 -5.66 -7.79
N ARG A 293 22.96 -5.04 -7.10
CA ARG A 293 22.92 -3.60 -6.79
C ARG A 293 23.96 -2.78 -7.53
N ASN A 294 23.59 -1.55 -7.85
CA ASN A 294 24.52 -0.51 -8.28
C ASN A 294 25.23 0.17 -7.09
N ASP A 295 26.14 1.10 -7.39
CA ASP A 295 26.88 1.87 -6.38
C ASP A 295 26.00 2.76 -5.49
N ASP A 296 24.77 3.04 -5.91
CA ASP A 296 23.80 3.83 -5.16
C ASP A 296 22.95 2.95 -4.22
N GLY A 297 23.08 1.63 -4.31
CA GLY A 297 22.34 0.67 -3.50
C GLY A 297 20.96 0.31 -4.05
N LEU A 298 20.62 0.74 -5.27
CA LEU A 298 19.41 0.34 -6.00
C LEU A 298 19.67 -0.91 -6.84
N PHE A 299 18.61 -1.66 -7.14
CA PHE A 299 18.70 -2.91 -7.89
C PHE A 299 18.72 -2.68 -9.40
N TYR A 300 19.49 -3.51 -10.10
CA TYR A 300 19.37 -3.69 -11.54
C TYR A 300 18.09 -4.47 -11.89
N ASN A 301 17.67 -4.40 -13.15
CA ASN A 301 16.50 -5.13 -13.61
C ASN A 301 16.73 -6.64 -13.57
N GLU A 302 17.88 -7.10 -14.07
CA GLU A 302 18.18 -8.53 -14.24
C GLU A 302 19.67 -8.82 -14.05
N ILE A 303 19.96 -9.95 -13.41
CA ILE A 303 21.31 -10.45 -13.20
C ILE A 303 21.41 -11.95 -13.50
N ASN A 304 22.62 -12.41 -13.75
CA ASN A 304 22.98 -13.80 -13.59
C ASN A 304 23.46 -14.01 -12.15
N PRO A 305 22.65 -14.60 -11.26
CA PRO A 305 23.03 -14.71 -9.86
C PRO A 305 24.13 -15.76 -9.66
N VAL A 306 24.40 -16.66 -10.62
CA VAL A 306 25.50 -17.63 -10.50
C VAL A 306 26.85 -16.97 -10.81
N SER A 307 26.96 -16.24 -11.92
CA SER A 307 28.22 -15.57 -12.31
C SER A 307 28.42 -14.21 -11.64
N GLY A 308 27.33 -13.52 -11.26
CA GLY A 308 27.34 -12.13 -10.80
C GLY A 308 27.29 -11.11 -11.94
N GLU A 309 27.10 -11.55 -13.19
CA GLU A 309 26.97 -10.68 -14.35
C GLU A 309 25.65 -9.89 -14.32
N VAL A 310 25.70 -8.61 -14.67
CA VAL A 310 24.51 -7.78 -14.86
C VAL A 310 23.98 -8.00 -16.28
N ILE A 311 22.79 -8.62 -16.39
CA ILE A 311 22.15 -8.92 -17.68
C ILE A 311 21.43 -7.67 -18.22
N SER A 312 20.71 -6.97 -17.34
CA SER A 312 19.96 -5.76 -17.68
C SER A 312 20.21 -4.69 -16.61
N SER A 313 21.01 -3.69 -16.97
CA SER A 313 21.53 -2.66 -16.04
C SER A 313 20.58 -1.49 -15.80
N GLY A 314 19.37 -1.51 -16.37
CA GLY A 314 18.32 -0.56 -15.99
C GLY A 314 18.01 -0.68 -14.50
N ILE A 315 17.60 0.43 -13.88
CA ILE A 315 17.25 0.43 -12.45
C ILE A 315 15.83 -0.08 -12.28
N ALA A 316 15.64 -1.04 -11.39
CA ALA A 316 14.32 -1.53 -11.03
C ALA A 316 13.52 -0.41 -10.37
N ASP A 317 12.44 0.01 -11.02
CA ASP A 317 11.42 0.92 -10.51
C ASP A 317 10.82 0.44 -9.20
N ASN A 318 10.57 -0.85 -9.10
CA ASN A 318 10.07 -1.50 -7.91
C ASN A 318 11.15 -1.90 -6.87
N PHE A 319 12.29 -1.20 -6.82
CA PHE A 319 13.40 -1.49 -5.89
C PHE A 319 12.93 -1.67 -4.43
N GLY A 320 11.94 -0.87 -4.02
CA GLY A 320 11.39 -0.91 -2.66
C GLY A 320 10.62 -2.20 -2.37
N TYR A 321 10.00 -2.83 -3.36
CA TYR A 321 9.29 -4.10 -3.20
C TYR A 321 10.23 -5.20 -2.77
N THR A 322 11.41 -5.27 -3.39
CA THR A 322 12.47 -6.20 -2.99
C THR A 322 13.07 -5.81 -1.62
N LEU A 323 13.32 -4.51 -1.37
CA LEU A 323 13.85 -4.03 -0.08
C LEU A 323 12.92 -4.22 1.12
N ASN A 324 11.60 -4.36 0.90
CA ASN A 324 10.66 -4.72 1.96
C ASN A 324 11.07 -6.02 2.67
N ALA A 325 11.47 -7.05 1.90
CA ALA A 325 11.95 -8.32 2.42
C ALA A 325 13.18 -8.14 3.32
N TYR A 326 14.16 -7.37 2.86
CA TYR A 326 15.36 -7.08 3.65
C TYR A 326 15.03 -6.42 4.98
N TYR A 327 14.12 -5.44 4.98
CA TYR A 327 13.73 -4.77 6.22
C TYR A 327 13.20 -5.76 7.27
N PHE A 328 12.19 -6.57 6.94
CA PHE A 328 11.58 -7.44 7.95
C PHE A 328 12.42 -8.68 8.26
N ILE A 329 13.18 -9.22 7.31
CA ILE A 329 14.13 -10.30 7.59
C ILE A 329 15.25 -9.80 8.51
N GLY A 330 15.77 -8.59 8.27
CA GLY A 330 16.73 -7.93 9.13
C GLY A 330 16.26 -7.82 10.57
N LEU A 331 14.96 -7.53 10.78
CA LEU A 331 14.35 -7.51 12.11
C LEU A 331 14.26 -8.91 12.75
N ILE A 332 13.63 -9.88 12.09
CA ILE A 332 13.33 -11.19 12.72
C ILE A 332 14.56 -12.08 12.90
N ASP A 333 15.59 -11.88 12.09
CA ASP A 333 16.86 -12.60 12.17
C ASP A 333 18.01 -11.77 12.74
N SER A 334 17.74 -10.51 13.12
CA SER A 334 18.71 -9.59 13.74
C SER A 334 19.96 -9.36 12.88
N ILE A 335 19.74 -9.03 11.60
CA ILE A 335 20.78 -8.74 10.60
C ILE A 335 20.75 -7.24 10.28
N PRO A 336 21.56 -6.41 10.96
CA PRO A 336 21.52 -4.95 10.79
C PRO A 336 21.90 -4.49 9.38
N GLU A 337 22.72 -5.24 8.66
CA GLU A 337 23.19 -4.90 7.31
C GLU A 337 22.04 -4.79 6.29
N TYR A 338 20.94 -5.50 6.53
CA TYR A 338 19.75 -5.42 5.68
C TYR A 338 19.00 -4.10 5.87
N ARG A 339 18.99 -3.56 7.10
CA ARG A 339 18.50 -2.20 7.36
C ARG A 339 19.38 -1.15 6.70
N ASP A 340 20.70 -1.34 6.72
CA ASP A 340 21.64 -0.41 6.06
C ASP A 340 21.42 -0.36 4.54
N ALA A 341 21.10 -1.50 3.91
CA ALA A 341 20.73 -1.54 2.49
C ALA A 341 19.49 -0.67 2.19
N VAL A 342 18.46 -0.73 3.04
CA VAL A 342 17.25 0.10 2.95
C VAL A 342 17.59 1.58 3.07
N VAL A 343 18.32 1.96 4.13
CA VAL A 343 18.65 3.37 4.39
C VAL A 343 19.51 3.95 3.26
N ARG A 344 20.46 3.19 2.72
CA ARG A 344 21.30 3.62 1.59
C ARG A 344 20.46 3.95 0.35
N ALA A 345 19.58 3.03 -0.05
CA ALA A 345 18.70 3.22 -1.20
C ALA A 345 17.77 4.43 -1.03
N LEU A 346 17.17 4.61 0.15
CA LEU A 346 16.30 5.77 0.41
C LEU A 346 17.05 7.10 0.43
N SER A 347 18.30 7.11 0.89
CA SER A 347 19.09 8.35 1.08
C SER A 347 19.53 9.00 -0.23
N VAL A 348 19.68 8.21 -1.31
CA VAL A 348 20.20 8.71 -2.59
C VAL A 348 19.12 9.25 -3.53
N LEU A 349 17.84 8.93 -3.28
CA LEU A 349 16.72 9.21 -4.20
C LEU A 349 16.62 10.68 -4.59
N ASN A 350 16.61 11.59 -3.61
CA ASN A 350 16.42 13.02 -3.86
C ASN A 350 17.58 13.66 -4.63
N GLU A 351 18.79 13.16 -4.44
CA GLU A 351 19.98 13.71 -5.07
C GLU A 351 20.10 13.25 -6.53
N LYS A 352 19.90 11.95 -6.78
CA LYS A 352 20.24 11.33 -8.07
C LYS A 352 19.07 10.86 -8.92
N TYR A 353 17.88 10.68 -8.33
CA TYR A 353 16.76 9.99 -8.96
C TYR A 353 15.48 10.83 -9.09
N ARG A 354 15.58 12.17 -9.10
CA ARG A 354 14.44 13.05 -9.37
C ARG A 354 14.15 13.16 -10.86
N ASN A 355 12.88 13.09 -11.25
CA ASN A 355 12.43 12.97 -12.64
C ASN A 355 13.14 11.84 -13.38
N PHE A 356 13.54 10.79 -12.65
CA PHE A 356 14.27 9.67 -13.23
C PHE A 356 13.35 8.88 -14.15
N ASN A 357 13.91 8.41 -15.26
CA ASN A 357 13.17 7.60 -16.20
C ASN A 357 13.09 6.15 -15.72
N TRP A 358 12.21 5.91 -14.75
CA TRP A 358 11.97 4.59 -14.14
C TRP A 358 11.52 3.55 -15.16
N GLU A 359 10.65 3.94 -16.09
CA GLU A 359 10.09 3.01 -17.07
C GLU A 359 9.78 3.67 -18.42
N ASN A 360 10.82 4.10 -19.14
CA ASN A 360 10.70 4.67 -20.50
C ASN A 360 9.66 5.78 -20.67
N GLY A 361 9.43 6.57 -19.61
CA GLY A 361 8.50 7.67 -19.56
C GLY A 361 7.07 7.27 -19.24
N GLY A 362 6.79 6.04 -18.81
CA GLY A 362 5.48 5.61 -18.31
C GLY A 362 5.17 6.14 -16.92
N CYS A 363 3.89 6.33 -16.62
CA CYS A 363 3.41 6.71 -15.29
C CYS A 363 3.71 5.63 -14.24
N ASP A 364 3.70 4.37 -14.64
CA ASP A 364 3.74 3.22 -13.76
C ASP A 364 5.08 3.04 -13.04
N GLY A 365 6.20 3.21 -13.75
CA GLY A 365 7.52 3.27 -13.09
C GLY A 365 7.64 4.34 -11.98
N TYR A 366 6.92 5.47 -12.06
CA TYR A 366 6.86 6.43 -10.94
C TYR A 366 6.00 5.90 -9.80
N ALA A 367 4.87 5.27 -10.11
CA ALA A 367 3.99 4.65 -9.13
C ALA A 367 4.78 3.65 -8.27
N ASP A 368 5.40 2.67 -8.89
CA ASP A 368 6.15 1.61 -8.20
C ASP A 368 7.31 2.15 -7.35
N ALA A 369 8.07 3.10 -7.87
CA ALA A 369 9.18 3.71 -7.14
C ALA A 369 8.69 4.49 -5.91
N ILE A 370 7.59 5.23 -6.03
CA ILE A 370 6.99 5.99 -4.92
C ILE A 370 6.40 5.02 -3.88
N GLU A 371 5.72 3.96 -4.30
CA GLU A 371 5.13 2.96 -3.41
C GLU A 371 6.19 2.20 -2.62
N GLY A 372 7.26 1.78 -3.29
CA GLY A 372 8.43 1.17 -2.67
C GLY A 372 9.07 2.09 -1.62
N ALA A 373 9.24 3.36 -1.95
CA ALA A 373 9.76 4.35 -1.01
C ALA A 373 8.81 4.61 0.18
N LEU A 374 7.50 4.71 -0.05
CA LEU A 374 6.49 4.93 1.00
C LEU A 374 6.47 3.80 2.03
N ASN A 375 6.51 2.54 1.57
CA ASN A 375 6.56 1.36 2.43
C ASN A 375 7.73 1.42 3.41
N LEU A 376 8.92 1.73 2.90
CA LEU A 376 10.15 1.76 3.68
C LEU A 376 10.26 3.04 4.51
N PHE A 377 9.84 4.19 3.99
CA PHE A 377 9.85 5.47 4.71
C PHE A 377 8.93 5.46 5.94
N ASN A 378 7.82 4.71 5.90
CA ASN A 378 6.96 4.49 7.05
C ASN A 378 7.65 3.72 8.20
N ARG A 379 8.84 3.17 7.97
CA ARG A 379 9.69 2.52 8.98
C ARG A 379 10.99 3.29 9.26
N GLU A 380 11.62 3.80 8.20
CA GLU A 380 12.87 4.52 8.21
C GLU A 380 12.67 5.93 7.63
N PRO A 381 12.39 6.95 8.47
CA PRO A 381 12.00 8.29 8.00
C PRO A 381 13.19 9.10 7.46
N VAL A 382 13.74 8.67 6.34
CA VAL A 382 14.87 9.33 5.66
C VAL A 382 14.40 10.65 5.04
N GLY A 383 15.03 11.75 5.45
CA GLY A 383 14.64 13.11 5.04
C GLY A 383 14.74 13.35 3.52
N GLU A 384 15.72 12.73 2.85
CA GLU A 384 15.85 12.81 1.39
C GLU A 384 14.72 12.07 0.68
N ALA A 385 14.38 10.84 1.09
CA ALA A 385 13.22 10.12 0.54
C ALA A 385 11.91 10.92 0.68
N ARG A 386 11.69 11.61 1.81
CA ARG A 386 10.53 12.52 1.97
C ARG A 386 10.48 13.58 0.88
N LYS A 387 11.59 14.29 0.65
CA LYS A 387 11.66 15.38 -0.36
C LYS A 387 11.45 14.84 -1.76
N TRP A 388 12.05 13.68 -2.06
CA TRP A 388 11.92 13.00 -3.34
C TRP A 388 10.46 12.60 -3.61
N MET A 389 9.79 11.91 -2.68
CA MET A 389 8.38 11.52 -2.86
C MET A 389 7.47 12.74 -3.08
N ASP A 390 7.73 13.85 -2.37
CA ASP A 390 6.98 15.11 -2.56
C ASP A 390 7.22 15.77 -3.93
N SER A 391 8.35 15.50 -4.59
CA SER A 391 8.57 15.93 -5.98
C SER A 391 7.98 14.95 -6.99
N GLU A 392 8.24 13.65 -6.82
CA GLU A 392 7.88 12.65 -7.83
C GLU A 392 6.36 12.42 -7.92
N ILE A 393 5.62 12.55 -6.82
CA ILE A 393 4.15 12.46 -6.88
C ILE A 393 3.56 13.52 -7.82
N LYS A 394 4.19 14.70 -7.92
CA LYS A 394 3.74 15.77 -8.81
C LYS A 394 4.06 15.46 -10.27
N VAL A 395 5.17 14.78 -10.52
CA VAL A 395 5.52 14.28 -11.86
C VAL A 395 4.49 13.25 -12.29
N MET A 396 4.21 12.26 -11.44
CA MET A 396 3.17 11.25 -11.68
C MET A 396 1.80 11.89 -11.92
N TRP A 397 1.39 12.86 -11.08
CA TRP A 397 0.15 13.60 -11.26
C TRP A 397 0.02 14.34 -12.59
N ASN A 398 1.13 14.74 -13.24
CA ASN A 398 1.07 15.39 -14.54
C ASN A 398 0.70 14.45 -15.70
N TYR A 399 0.67 13.14 -15.49
CA TYR A 399 0.18 12.18 -16.49
C TYR A 399 -1.34 12.17 -16.62
N GLN A 400 -2.09 12.58 -15.59
CA GLN A 400 -3.55 12.62 -15.66
C GLN A 400 -4.00 13.73 -16.62
N LYS A 401 -4.75 13.33 -17.64
CA LYS A 401 -5.36 14.22 -18.64
C LYS A 401 -6.58 14.93 -18.06
N SER A 402 -7.07 15.94 -18.78
CA SER A 402 -8.23 16.75 -18.36
C SER A 402 -9.52 15.95 -18.24
N ASP A 403 -9.66 14.83 -18.96
CA ASP A 403 -10.82 13.94 -18.89
C ASP A 403 -10.75 12.95 -17.71
N GLY A 404 -9.63 12.92 -16.97
CA GLY A 404 -9.39 12.04 -15.83
C GLY A 404 -8.68 10.73 -16.17
N ILE A 405 -8.51 10.39 -17.46
CA ILE A 405 -7.70 9.25 -17.90
C ILE A 405 -6.21 9.60 -17.74
N ILE A 406 -5.37 8.61 -17.41
CA ILE A 406 -3.93 8.79 -17.30
C ILE A 406 -3.33 8.42 -18.66
N GLU A 407 -3.03 7.15 -18.88
CA GLU A 407 -2.45 6.65 -20.13
C GLU A 407 -3.47 5.85 -20.96
N GLY A 408 -4.55 5.40 -20.33
CA GLY A 408 -5.66 4.69 -20.96
C GLY A 408 -5.43 3.19 -21.08
N TRP A 409 -4.69 2.61 -20.12
CA TRP A 409 -4.50 1.17 -19.95
C TRP A 409 -4.64 0.82 -18.46
N HIS A 410 -4.61 -0.47 -18.10
CA HIS A 410 -4.90 -0.95 -16.75
C HIS A 410 -4.01 -0.33 -15.66
N GLY A 411 -2.75 -0.02 -15.95
CA GLY A 411 -1.85 0.71 -15.04
C GLY A 411 -2.31 2.10 -14.60
N ASP A 412 -3.37 2.66 -15.21
CA ASP A 412 -4.06 3.84 -14.68
C ASP A 412 -4.55 3.65 -13.22
N GLY A 413 -4.78 2.41 -12.77
CA GLY A 413 -5.14 2.16 -11.38
C GLY A 413 -3.95 2.24 -10.41
N ASN A 414 -2.72 1.96 -10.85
CA ASN A 414 -1.50 2.14 -10.03
C ASN A 414 -1.30 3.61 -9.68
N PHE A 415 -1.60 4.54 -10.60
CA PHE A 415 -1.68 5.97 -10.31
C PHE A 415 -2.61 6.27 -9.11
N ALA A 416 -3.79 5.64 -9.07
CA ALA A 416 -4.76 5.86 -8.00
C ALA A 416 -4.30 5.20 -6.69
N ARG A 417 -3.76 3.98 -6.73
CA ARG A 417 -3.14 3.26 -5.61
C ARG A 417 -2.07 4.13 -4.95
N THR A 418 -1.05 4.54 -5.69
CA THR A 418 0.06 5.37 -5.21
C THR A 418 -0.45 6.70 -4.65
N THR A 419 -1.39 7.35 -5.35
CA THR A 419 -1.95 8.64 -4.90
C THR A 419 -2.67 8.49 -3.55
N ILE A 420 -3.43 7.41 -3.35
CA ILE A 420 -4.08 7.14 -2.06
C ILE A 420 -3.04 6.90 -0.97
N MET A 421 -2.00 6.09 -1.22
CA MET A 421 -0.93 5.85 -0.24
C MET A 421 -0.24 7.14 0.17
N TYR A 422 0.07 8.01 -0.80
CA TYR A 422 0.65 9.33 -0.53
C TYR A 422 -0.30 10.21 0.29
N CYS A 423 -1.59 10.25 -0.05
CA CYS A 423 -2.58 11.03 0.73
C CYS A 423 -2.71 10.50 2.17
N LEU A 424 -2.69 9.18 2.38
CA LEU A 424 -2.71 8.58 3.72
C LEU A 424 -1.50 9.00 4.54
N TRP A 425 -0.32 9.11 3.92
CA TRP A 425 0.84 9.69 4.58
C TRP A 425 0.59 11.14 4.99
N LYS A 426 0.05 11.95 4.08
CA LYS A 426 -0.19 13.38 4.32
C LYS A 426 -1.29 13.66 5.34
N THR A 427 -2.20 12.71 5.57
CA THR A 427 -3.19 12.78 6.66
C THR A 427 -2.81 11.97 7.90
N LEU A 428 -1.67 11.28 7.88
CA LEU A 428 -1.28 10.30 8.88
C LEU A 428 -2.42 9.31 9.20
N GLY A 429 -3.12 8.85 8.15
CA GLY A 429 -4.20 7.87 8.24
C GLY A 429 -5.56 8.44 8.67
N VAL A 430 -5.67 9.74 8.96
CA VAL A 430 -6.96 10.36 9.29
C VAL A 430 -7.76 10.60 8.02
N LEU A 431 -8.98 10.08 7.97
CA LEU A 431 -9.87 10.18 6.81
C LEU A 431 -11.22 10.80 7.21
N PRO A 432 -11.82 11.64 6.35
CA PRO A 432 -13.20 12.05 6.55
C PRO A 432 -14.15 10.89 6.23
N ASP A 433 -15.29 10.83 6.91
CA ASP A 433 -16.35 9.86 6.61
C ASP A 433 -17.15 10.19 5.33
N ARG A 434 -17.05 11.43 4.87
CA ARG A 434 -17.56 11.89 3.58
C ARG A 434 -16.63 12.93 2.96
N TRP A 435 -16.29 12.74 1.70
CA TRP A 435 -15.44 13.67 0.96
C TRP A 435 -16.26 14.80 0.34
N ASP A 436 -15.67 16.00 0.31
CA ASP A 436 -16.11 17.13 -0.49
C ASP A 436 -14.90 17.60 -1.31
N GLU A 437 -15.10 17.93 -2.58
CA GLU A 437 -13.99 18.34 -3.45
C GLU A 437 -13.28 19.63 -3.00
N LYS A 438 -13.92 20.43 -2.14
CA LYS A 438 -13.35 21.62 -1.51
C LYS A 438 -12.92 21.39 -0.06
N LEU A 439 -12.95 20.15 0.43
CA LEU A 439 -12.40 19.81 1.74
C LEU A 439 -10.88 19.69 1.65
N TYR A 440 -10.21 20.41 2.53
CA TYR A 440 -8.78 20.32 2.75
C TYR A 440 -8.57 19.70 4.13
N ILE A 441 -7.90 18.55 4.19
CA ILE A 441 -7.52 17.87 5.43
C ILE A 441 -6.08 17.42 5.32
N GLY A 442 -5.25 17.79 6.29
CA GLY A 442 -3.86 17.35 6.33
C GLY A 442 -3.36 17.25 7.76
N ALA A 443 -2.29 16.47 7.94
CA ALA A 443 -1.74 16.14 9.25
C ALA A 443 -0.23 16.31 9.29
N SER A 444 0.30 16.48 10.50
CA SER A 444 1.72 16.37 10.80
C SER A 444 1.90 15.76 12.19
N GLY A 445 2.95 14.95 12.35
CA GLY A 445 3.32 14.32 13.61
C GLY A 445 4.66 14.90 14.05
N LYS A 446 4.68 15.59 15.19
CA LYS A 446 5.93 16.15 15.76
C LYS A 446 5.83 16.34 17.27
N ASP A 447 6.89 16.01 18.00
CA ASP A 447 6.99 16.11 19.46
C ASP A 447 5.92 15.28 20.19
N GLY A 448 5.63 14.08 19.68
CA GLY A 448 4.58 13.22 20.22
C GLY A 448 3.19 13.85 20.15
N LYS A 449 2.88 14.58 19.07
CA LYS A 449 1.56 15.21 18.87
C LYS A 449 1.12 15.08 17.42
N LEU A 450 -0.13 14.65 17.23
CA LEU A 450 -0.82 14.79 15.95
C LEU A 450 -1.33 16.21 15.84
N ARG A 451 -1.09 16.85 14.71
CA ARG A 451 -1.65 18.16 14.38
C ARG A 451 -2.39 18.04 13.07
N LEU A 452 -3.69 18.30 13.10
CA LEU A 452 -4.55 18.34 11.92
C LEU A 452 -4.87 19.80 11.55
N ALA A 453 -4.92 20.07 10.26
CA ALA A 453 -5.46 21.31 9.71
C ALA A 453 -6.62 20.94 8.78
N LEU A 454 -7.74 21.63 8.95
CA LEU A 454 -8.94 21.43 8.15
C LEU A 454 -9.52 22.77 7.69
N SER A 455 -10.00 22.81 6.46
CA SER A 455 -10.83 23.88 5.93
C SER A 455 -11.72 23.36 4.81
N CYS A 456 -12.84 24.03 4.56
CA CYS A 456 -13.66 23.75 3.38
C CYS A 456 -14.23 25.04 2.82
N ASP A 457 -14.08 25.26 1.51
CA ASP A 457 -14.53 26.51 0.86
C ASP A 457 -16.06 26.66 0.95
N ASN A 458 -16.79 25.54 0.87
CA ASN A 458 -18.25 25.51 0.93
C ASN A 458 -18.80 25.20 2.34
N GLY A 459 -17.93 25.08 3.34
CA GLY A 459 -18.26 24.53 4.64
C GLY A 459 -18.34 23.01 4.61
N TRP A 460 -18.15 22.37 5.76
CA TRP A 460 -18.19 20.92 5.87
C TRP A 460 -18.62 20.51 7.27
N GLU A 461 -19.40 19.44 7.35
CA GLU A 461 -19.75 18.78 8.60
C GLU A 461 -19.50 17.29 8.40
N GLY A 462 -19.12 16.54 9.42
CA GLY A 462 -18.87 15.10 9.29
C GLY A 462 -17.98 14.57 10.39
N ASN A 463 -17.50 13.34 10.24
CA ASN A 463 -16.60 12.70 11.20
C ASN A 463 -15.19 12.55 10.60
N LEU A 464 -14.19 12.88 11.41
CA LEU A 464 -12.79 12.54 11.11
C LEU A 464 -12.46 11.22 11.79
N LYS A 465 -12.26 10.18 10.99
CA LYS A 465 -11.98 8.81 11.44
C LYS A 465 -10.49 8.57 11.47
N PHE A 466 -10.03 8.02 12.58
CA PHE A 466 -8.64 7.63 12.76
C PHE A 466 -8.47 6.17 12.33
N GLU A 467 -7.26 5.86 11.89
CA GLU A 467 -6.94 4.53 11.37
C GLU A 467 -6.95 3.48 12.50
N LYS A 468 -7.53 2.32 12.23
CA LYS A 468 -7.38 1.13 13.08
C LYS A 468 -6.14 0.34 12.66
N PRO A 469 -5.50 -0.44 13.55
CA PRO A 469 -4.40 -1.33 13.18
C PRO A 469 -4.92 -2.54 12.36
N ARG A 470 -5.23 -2.33 11.08
CA ARG A 470 -5.65 -3.31 10.07
C ARG A 470 -4.79 -4.57 10.06
N TYR A 471 -3.47 -4.44 10.22
CA TYR A 471 -2.59 -5.62 10.21
C TYR A 471 -3.01 -6.66 11.26
N SER A 472 -3.41 -6.23 12.45
CA SER A 472 -3.84 -7.11 13.54
C SER A 472 -5.36 -7.32 13.56
N GLU A 473 -6.15 -6.31 13.20
CA GLU A 473 -7.61 -6.35 13.33
C GLU A 473 -8.34 -6.90 12.10
N ASN A 474 -7.82 -6.66 10.90
CA ASN A 474 -8.37 -7.23 9.66
C ASN A 474 -7.64 -8.53 9.32
N MET A 475 -6.29 -8.49 9.38
CA MET A 475 -5.45 -9.56 8.83
C MET A 475 -4.91 -10.54 9.88
N HIS A 476 -5.07 -10.26 11.18
CA HIS A 476 -4.55 -11.09 12.28
C HIS A 476 -3.05 -11.44 12.19
N MET A 477 -2.26 -10.57 11.55
CA MET A 477 -0.81 -10.73 11.42
C MET A 477 -0.09 -10.45 12.74
N PRO A 478 1.08 -11.09 12.99
CA PRO A 478 1.78 -10.98 14.26
C PRO A 478 2.40 -9.60 14.52
N PHE A 479 2.73 -8.85 13.46
CA PHE A 479 3.22 -7.46 13.52
C PHE A 479 3.07 -6.81 12.13
N ASP A 480 3.27 -5.50 12.05
CA ASP A 480 3.20 -4.74 10.79
C ASP A 480 4.56 -4.61 10.08
N TYR A 481 4.79 -5.44 9.06
CA TYR A 481 5.99 -5.40 8.22
C TYR A 481 5.71 -4.76 6.85
N PRO A 482 6.66 -4.04 6.23
CA PRO A 482 6.46 -3.51 4.88
C PRO A 482 6.35 -4.66 3.86
N ARG A 483 5.45 -4.53 2.89
CA ARG A 483 5.17 -5.58 1.89
C ARG A 483 4.51 -5.00 0.63
N ILE A 484 4.59 -5.73 -0.48
CA ILE A 484 3.96 -5.35 -1.76
C ILE A 484 2.44 -5.26 -1.58
N ASN A 485 1.77 -4.32 -2.24
CA ASN A 485 0.32 -4.10 -2.16
C ASN A 485 -0.23 -3.76 -0.76
N GLN A 486 0.61 -3.23 0.15
CA GLN A 486 0.17 -2.70 1.44
C GLN A 486 -0.23 -1.22 1.34
N PHE A 487 -1.33 -0.86 2.01
CA PHE A 487 -1.61 0.53 2.39
C PHE A 487 -1.05 0.79 3.78
N GLN A 488 -0.02 1.63 3.87
CA GLN A 488 0.69 1.88 5.12
C GLN A 488 -0.24 2.43 6.19
N GLN A 489 0.03 2.01 7.44
CA GLN A 489 -0.64 2.54 8.61
C GLN A 489 0.24 3.62 9.23
N TRP A 490 -0.35 4.75 9.58
CA TRP A 490 0.39 5.90 10.10
C TRP A 490 0.10 6.11 11.57
N PHE A 491 -0.94 6.87 11.90
CA PHE A 491 -1.33 7.09 13.27
C PHE A 491 -2.50 6.18 13.66
N THR A 492 -2.20 5.09 14.37
CA THR A 492 -3.18 4.14 14.90
C THR A 492 -3.32 4.29 16.41
N PRO A 493 -4.36 4.95 16.93
CA PRO A 493 -4.52 5.11 18.37
C PRO A 493 -4.83 3.76 19.03
N ASP A 494 -4.11 3.42 20.11
CA ASP A 494 -4.48 2.33 21.02
C ASP A 494 -5.91 2.56 21.55
N ARG A 495 -6.80 1.60 21.32
CA ARG A 495 -8.24 1.66 21.67
C ARG A 495 -8.50 2.02 23.13
N LYS A 496 -7.66 1.53 24.05
CA LYS A 496 -7.83 1.68 25.51
C LYS A 496 -7.10 2.90 26.07
N ALA A 497 -6.15 3.47 25.32
CA ALA A 497 -5.45 4.66 25.74
C ALA A 497 -6.35 5.90 25.65
N GLU A 498 -6.10 6.87 26.53
CA GLU A 498 -6.77 8.18 26.52
C GLU A 498 -5.92 9.22 25.79
N TYR A 499 -6.60 10.05 25.01
CA TYR A 499 -6.03 11.11 24.20
C TYR A 499 -6.69 12.44 24.53
N ARG A 500 -5.85 13.45 24.75
CA ARG A 500 -6.30 14.83 24.85
C ARG A 500 -6.44 15.39 23.45
N VAL A 501 -7.66 15.81 23.11
CA VAL A 501 -7.95 16.49 21.85
C VAL A 501 -8.26 17.96 22.12
N ARG A 502 -7.57 18.85 21.40
CA ARG A 502 -7.78 20.31 21.49
C ARG A 502 -8.15 20.86 20.13
N PHE A 503 -9.20 21.67 20.09
CA PHE A 503 -9.69 22.33 18.89
C PHE A 503 -9.32 23.81 18.91
N PHE A 504 -8.98 24.37 17.76
CA PHE A 504 -8.74 25.80 17.56
C PHE A 504 -9.52 26.29 16.33
N PRO A 505 -10.08 27.52 16.38
CA PRO A 505 -9.84 28.56 17.41
C PRO A 505 -10.72 28.45 18.67
N SER A 506 -11.70 27.54 18.72
CA SER A 506 -12.65 27.41 19.84
C SER A 506 -12.01 27.15 21.22
N ARG A 507 -10.78 26.63 21.24
CA ARG A 507 -10.04 26.19 22.44
C ARG A 507 -10.76 25.10 23.24
N LYS A 508 -11.77 24.45 22.65
CA LYS A 508 -12.43 23.30 23.25
C LYS A 508 -11.39 22.21 23.49
N LYS A 509 -11.39 21.62 24.67
CA LYS A 509 -10.53 20.51 25.05
C LYS A 509 -11.40 19.38 25.55
N VAL A 510 -11.16 18.18 25.03
CA VAL A 510 -11.82 16.95 25.44
C VAL A 510 -10.80 15.85 25.65
N TRP A 511 -11.18 14.85 26.43
CA TRP A 511 -10.46 13.58 26.51
C TRP A 511 -11.31 12.54 25.80
N LEU A 512 -10.68 11.78 24.91
CA LEU A 512 -11.30 10.70 24.14
C LEU A 512 -10.43 9.47 24.27
N THR A 513 -11.04 8.30 24.31
CA THR A 513 -10.37 7.01 24.13
C THR A 513 -9.92 6.83 22.67
N GLY A 514 -8.96 5.95 22.42
CA GLY A 514 -8.60 5.58 21.05
C GLY A 514 -9.78 4.98 20.27
N GLU A 515 -10.66 4.24 20.96
CA GLU A 515 -11.92 3.74 20.39
C GLU A 515 -12.79 4.86 19.83
N GLU A 516 -12.95 5.96 20.57
CA GLU A 516 -13.71 7.12 20.13
C GLU A 516 -13.04 7.84 18.95
N LEU A 517 -11.71 7.91 18.90
CA LEU A 517 -10.99 8.44 17.74
C LEU A 517 -11.20 7.59 16.48
N ILE A 518 -11.16 6.26 16.61
CA ILE A 518 -11.38 5.32 15.49
C ILE A 518 -12.82 5.43 14.98
N LYS A 519 -13.82 5.50 15.87
CA LYS A 519 -15.22 5.73 15.49
C LYS A 519 -15.42 7.07 14.77
N GLY A 520 -14.64 8.06 15.18
CA GLY A 520 -14.50 9.35 14.52
C GLY A 520 -14.96 10.50 15.39
N ILE A 521 -14.28 11.63 15.24
CA ILE A 521 -14.65 12.88 15.90
C ILE A 521 -15.54 13.72 14.99
N HIS A 522 -16.72 14.07 15.48
CA HIS A 522 -17.61 14.96 14.75
C HIS A 522 -17.06 16.38 14.73
N VAL A 523 -16.98 16.98 13.55
CA VAL A 523 -16.58 18.38 13.36
C VAL A 523 -17.51 19.07 12.36
N ARG A 524 -17.64 20.38 12.54
CA ARG A 524 -18.34 21.28 11.64
C ARG A 524 -17.46 22.50 11.42
N ILE A 525 -17.30 22.87 10.15
CA ILE A 525 -16.45 23.96 9.66
C ILE A 525 -17.35 24.83 8.79
N GLU A 526 -17.46 26.11 9.12
CA GLU A 526 -18.21 27.05 8.29
C GLU A 526 -17.41 27.40 7.01
N PRO A 527 -18.06 27.88 5.93
CA PRO A 527 -17.39 28.23 4.68
C PRO A 527 -16.15 29.12 4.88
N GLY A 528 -14.99 28.65 4.41
CA GLY A 528 -13.70 29.36 4.50
C GLY A 528 -13.06 29.38 5.89
N GLU A 529 -13.69 28.78 6.91
CA GLU A 529 -13.09 28.65 8.24
C GLU A 529 -11.93 27.66 8.23
N LYS A 530 -10.89 27.97 9.02
CA LYS A 530 -9.79 27.04 9.32
C LYS A 530 -9.94 26.49 10.73
N MET A 531 -10.05 25.18 10.83
CA MET A 531 -10.02 24.43 12.08
C MET A 531 -8.68 23.73 12.25
N TYR A 532 -8.13 23.78 13.46
CA TYR A 532 -6.94 23.00 13.81
C TYR A 532 -7.21 22.09 15.00
N ILE A 533 -6.67 20.88 14.96
CA ILE A 533 -6.87 19.86 16.00
C ILE A 533 -5.50 19.36 16.47
N GLU A 534 -5.23 19.40 17.77
CA GLU A 534 -4.06 18.75 18.40
C GLU A 534 -4.55 17.49 19.13
N VAL A 535 -3.97 16.33 18.82
CA VAL A 535 -4.17 15.08 19.56
C VAL A 535 -2.87 14.70 20.27
N LYS A 536 -2.95 14.47 21.58
CA LYS A 536 -1.82 14.01 22.41
C LYS A 536 -2.29 12.93 23.38
N GLY A 537 -1.69 11.76 23.34
CA GLY A 537 -1.95 10.69 24.31
C GLY A 537 -1.50 11.05 25.73
N LYS A 538 -2.17 10.46 26.72
CA LYS A 538 -1.99 10.77 28.16
C LYS A 538 -0.65 10.26 28.71
N ASN A 539 -0.22 9.07 28.29
CA ASN A 539 0.95 8.34 28.81
C ASN A 539 1.91 7.88 27.69
N THR A 540 1.74 8.36 26.47
CA THR A 540 2.55 7.95 25.34
C THR A 540 3.74 8.90 25.18
N GLU A 541 4.93 8.43 25.57
CA GLU A 541 6.18 9.14 25.29
C GLU A 541 6.53 9.13 23.79
N ASN A 542 6.01 8.15 23.03
CA ASN A 542 6.19 8.07 21.58
C ASN A 542 4.82 7.85 20.90
N LEU A 543 4.14 8.94 20.51
CA LEU A 543 2.96 8.87 19.61
C LEU A 543 3.36 8.63 18.14
N TYR A 544 4.66 8.62 17.85
CA TYR A 544 5.23 8.41 16.53
C TYR A 544 6.57 7.69 16.67
N LEU A 545 6.85 6.74 15.79
CA LEU A 545 8.21 6.30 15.46
C LEU A 545 8.82 7.21 14.38
N PHE A 546 8.48 8.51 14.38
CA PHE A 546 8.97 9.49 13.41
C PHE A 546 9.73 10.61 14.10
#